data_AF-A0A519ZHG1-F1
#
_entry.id   AF-A0A519ZHG1-F1
#
_cell.length_a   1.000
_cell.length_b   1.000
_cell.length_c   1.000
_cell.angle_alpha   90.00
_cell.angle_beta   90.00
_cell.angle_gamma   90.00
#
_symmetry.space_group_name_H-M   'P 1'
#
loop_
_entity.id
_entity.type
_entity.pdbx_description
1 polymer ?
#
loop_
_entity_poly.entity_id
_entity_poly.type
_entity_poly.pdbx_seq_one_letter_code
_entity_poly.pdbx_strand_id
1 'polypeptide(L)' 'HMQTNLRFGCVILRHYLNIEQGNLYLALGRYNGSRGRAEYPNAVLGARKRWEVPTA' A
#
# COMPACT_ATOMS: atom_id res chain seq x y z
N HIS A 1 -19.08 -10.09 3.36
CA HIS A 1 -17.68 -10.41 3.74
C HIS A 1 -16.65 -9.46 3.12
N MET A 2 -16.86 -8.95 1.91
CA MET A 2 -15.92 -8.01 1.23
C MET A 2 -15.60 -6.73 2.01
N GLN A 3 -16.60 -6.07 2.61
CA GLN A 3 -16.38 -4.85 3.40
C GLN A 3 -15.43 -5.09 4.60
N THR A 4 -15.60 -6.22 5.28
CA THR A 4 -14.74 -6.62 6.39
C THR A 4 -13.31 -6.86 5.92
N ASN A 5 -13.12 -7.56 4.80
CA ASN A 5 -11.79 -7.79 4.23
C ASN A 5 -11.09 -6.49 3.82
N LEU A 6 -11.82 -5.53 3.24
CA LEU A 6 -11.26 -4.22 2.91
C LEU A 6 -10.83 -3.45 4.16
N ARG A 7 -11.63 -3.46 5.23
CA ARG A 7 -11.25 -2.85 6.51
C ARG A 7 -10.00 -3.48 7.09
N PHE A 8 -9.91 -4.81 7.12
CA PHE A 8 -8.71 -5.51 7.58
C PHE A 8 -7.49 -5.16 6.74
N GLY A 9 -7.60 -5.17 5.41
CA GLY A 9 -6.49 -4.76 4.52
C GLY A 9 -6.00 -3.34 4.82
N CYS A 10 -6.91 -2.38 5.01
CA CYS A 10 -6.55 -1.01 5.38
C CYS A 10 -5.86 -0.92 6.75
N VAL A 11 -6.33 -1.67 7.74
CA VAL A 11 -5.75 -1.69 9.09
C VAL A 11 -4.34 -2.28 9.06
N ILE A 12 -4.13 -3.39 8.34
CA ILE A 12 -2.82 -4.03 8.18
C ILE A 12 -1.85 -3.09 7.45
N LEU A 13 -2.28 -2.44 6.37
CA LEU A 13 -1.44 -1.47 5.67
C LEU A 13 -1.08 -0.27 6.56
N ARG A 14 -2.03 0.25 7.35
CA ARG A 14 -1.78 1.33 8.31
C ARG A 14 -0.75 0.93 9.37
N HIS A 15 -0.82 -0.30 9.87
CA HIS A 15 0.18 -0.82 10.80
C HIS A 15 1.59 -0.78 10.18
N TYR A 16 1.75 -1.22 8.93
CA TYR A 16 3.06 -1.17 8.25
C TYR A 16 3.51 0.25 7.89
N LEU A 17 2.58 1.17 7.60
CA LEU A 17 2.90 2.58 7.43
C LEU A 17 3.49 3.17 8.71
N ASN A 18 2.95 2.83 9.88
CA ASN A 18 3.50 3.28 11.16
C ASN A 18 4.91 2.72 11.40
N ILE A 19 5.13 1.43 11.10
CA ILE A 19 6.45 0.78 11.23
C ILE A 19 7.50 1.43 10.30
N GLU A 20 7.13 1.71 9.06
CA GLU A 20 8.02 2.32 8.05
C GLU A 20 7.99 3.86 8.08
N GLN A 21 7.51 4.46 9.17
CA GLN A 21 7.53 5.92 9.39
C GLN A 21 6.89 6.72 8.25
N GLY A 22 5.76 6.22 7.73
CA GLY A 22 5.03 6.85 6.62
C GLY A 22 5.58 6.53 5.24
N ASN A 23 6.67 5.77 5.12
CA ASN A 23 7.19 5.36 3.82
C ASN A 23 6.28 4.30 3.18
N LEU A 24 5.39 4.76 2.30
CA LEU A 24 4.42 3.91 1.60
C LEU A 24 5.08 2.81 0.76
N TYR A 25 6.24 3.09 0.16
CA TYR A 25 6.95 2.12 -0.67
C TYR A 25 7.39 0.91 0.16
N LEU A 26 8.02 1.17 1.30
CA LEU A 26 8.47 0.11 2.21
C LEU A 26 7.29 -0.59 2.90
N ALA A 27 6.23 0.15 3.24
CA ALA A 27 5.02 -0.40 3.82
C ALA A 27 4.31 -1.39 2.88
N LEU A 28 4.20 -1.07 1.59
CA LEU A 28 3.67 -1.98 0.57
C LEU A 28 4.53 -3.24 0.43
N GLY A 29 5.85 -3.09 0.51
CA GLY A 29 6.79 -4.21 0.54
C GLY A 29 6.50 -5.15 1.73
N ARG A 30 6.30 -4.62 2.94
CA ARG A 30 5.91 -5.44 4.11
C ARG A 30 4.53 -6.04 3.98
N TYR A 31 3.56 -5.28 3.47
CA TYR A 31 2.18 -5.74 3.28
C TYR A 31 2.11 -7.00 2.41
N ASN A 32 2.95 -7.07 1.38
CA ASN A 32 3.07 -8.24 0.50
C ASN A 32 4.01 -9.34 1.04
N GLY A 33 4.86 -9.04 2.03
CA GLY A 33 5.94 -9.94 2.47
C GLY A 33 7.22 -9.87 1.62
N SER A 34 7.36 -8.83 0.78
CA SER A 34 8.47 -8.61 -0.13
C SER A 34 9.26 -7.34 0.18
N ARG A 35 9.47 -6.99 1.46
CA ARG A 35 10.17 -5.75 1.85
C ARG A 35 11.56 -5.70 1.21
N GLY A 36 11.90 -4.57 0.59
CA GLY A 36 13.17 -4.38 -0.12
C GLY A 36 13.13 -4.84 -1.58
N ARG A 37 12.07 -5.53 -2.02
CA ARG A 37 11.79 -5.82 -3.44
C ARG A 37 10.87 -4.76 -4.03
N ALA A 38 11.18 -4.34 -5.24
CA ALA A 38 10.56 -3.19 -5.88
C ALA A 38 9.28 -3.53 -6.65
N GLU A 39 9.12 -4.79 -7.05
CA GLU A 39 8.13 -5.26 -8.00
C GLU A 39 6.70 -4.98 -7.52
N TYR A 40 6.37 -5.37 -6.29
CA TYR A 40 5.03 -5.16 -5.74
C TYR A 40 4.71 -3.70 -5.44
N PRO A 41 5.57 -2.93 -4.72
CA PRO A 41 5.35 -1.49 -4.55
C PRO A 41 5.19 -0.75 -5.89
N ASN A 42 6.03 -1.04 -6.88
CA ASN A 42 5.94 -0.41 -8.20
C ASN A 42 4.63 -0.75 -8.92
N ALA A 43 4.19 -2.01 -8.87
CA ALA A 43 2.94 -2.42 -9.48
C ALA A 43 1.73 -1.69 -8.88
N VAL A 44 1.67 -1.60 -7.55
CA VAL A 44 0.58 -0.90 -6.84
C VAL A 44 0.61 0.61 -7.13
N LEU A 45 1.77 1.24 -7.02
CA LEU A 45 1.91 2.68 -7.26
C LEU A 45 1.67 3.04 -8.72
N GLY A 46 2.10 2.20 -9.66
CA GLY A 46 1.81 2.36 -11.09
C GLY A 46 0.31 2.24 -11.39
N ALA A 47 -0.38 1.28 -10.77
CA ALA A 47 -1.82 1.15 -10.87
C ALA A 47 -2.59 2.33 -10.26
N ARG A 48 -2.09 2.89 -9.13
CA ARG A 48 -2.69 4.02 -8.44
C ARG A 48 -2.85 5.26 -9.33
N LYS A 49 -1.89 5.51 -10.22
CA LYS A 49 -1.90 6.66 -11.14
C LYS A 49 -3.18 6.80 -11.97
N ARG A 50 -3.86 5.69 -12.28
CA ARG A 50 -5.14 5.71 -13.01
C ARG A 50 -6.28 6.37 -12.23
N TRP A 51 -6.11 6.54 -10.93
CA TRP A 51 -7.11 7.07 -10.00
C TRP A 51 -6.68 8.40 -9.37
N GLU A 52 -5.51 8.91 -9.75
CA GLU A 52 -5.06 10.23 -9.30
C GLU A 52 -5.93 11.29 -10.00
N VAL A 53 -6.69 12.04 -9.20
CA VAL A 53 -7.51 13.14 -9.73
C VAL A 53 -6.57 14.30 -10.02
N PRO A 54 -6.61 14.91 -11.22
CA PRO A 54 -5.86 16.11 -11.50
C PRO A 54 -6.23 17.18 -10.46
N THR A 55 -5.24 17.67 -9.71
CA THR A 55 -5.40 18.90 -8.94
C THR A 55 -5.60 20.05 -9.93
N ALA A 56 -6.71 20.79 -9.76
CA ALA A 56 -7.06 21.98 -10.53
C ALA A 56 -6.01 23.10 -10.39
#